data_AF-A0A963QJE4-F1
#
_entry.id   AF-A0A963QJE4-F1
#
_cell.length_a   1.000
_cell.length_b   1.000
_cell.length_c   1.000
_cell.angle_alpha   90.00
_cell.angle_beta   90.00
_cell.angle_gamma   90.00
#
_symmetry.space_group_name_H-M   'P 1'
#
loop_
_entity.id
_entity.type
_entity.pdbx_description
1 polymer ?
#
loop_
_entity_poly.entity_id
_entity_poly.type
_entity_poly.pdbx_seq_one_letter_code
_entity_poly.pdbx_strand_id
1 'polypeptide(L)'
;MTISLQFAPVAGRARAINVRMYRELADSLRYIGETVGDDVAFDEGALRSLCEALVSGEAPDPLVFALYYQLVFAIADEDAGLAVDLLDRIVSLQPLAESEIRILGEDLGMERSALYARLVEENEPLRFDVAQPPEDAVAAFRQVLPAAMQLVEAAAPDLASEIRGLARQIVLVGQGPEHEAIFDGGSHFQIWNALFLNIQRPHSRVALAEVLAHETAHSLLFGFCIDEALTLNDEDSNYSSPLRHDPRPMDGIYHATFVSARMHWLMERLLATDLLDDHEREEARIALERDRENFEAGHAVVAEHGVLTETGAQLMSGARAYMDAAPGEAVVPEPDRAKATS
;
A
#
# COMPACT_ATOMS: atom_id res chain seq x y z
N MET A 1 -11.40 -19.28 -6.36
CA MET A 1 -11.49 -19.04 -4.91
C MET A 1 -12.12 -17.68 -4.76
N THR A 2 -13.19 -17.55 -3.98
CA THR A 2 -13.81 -16.24 -3.70
C THR A 2 -12.95 -15.51 -2.68
N ILE A 3 -12.47 -14.30 -3.01
CA ILE A 3 -11.71 -13.46 -2.09
C ILE A 3 -12.71 -12.78 -1.14
N SER A 4 -12.42 -12.83 0.17
CA SER A 4 -13.31 -12.23 1.19
C SER A 4 -13.21 -10.70 1.17
N LEU A 5 -14.35 -10.03 1.04
CA LEU A 5 -14.49 -8.57 1.11
C LEU A 5 -14.78 -8.05 2.54
N GLN A 6 -14.62 -8.90 3.57
CA GLN A 6 -14.82 -8.46 4.96
C GLN A 6 -13.86 -7.33 5.32
N PHE A 7 -14.32 -6.33 6.09
CA PHE A 7 -13.45 -5.21 6.44
C PHE A 7 -12.25 -5.62 7.31
N ALA A 8 -12.48 -6.42 8.36
CA ALA A 8 -11.41 -6.89 9.24
C ALA A 8 -10.36 -7.71 8.46
N PRO A 9 -9.08 -7.70 8.88
CA PRO A 9 -8.08 -8.61 8.33
C PRO A 9 -8.52 -10.06 8.52
N VAL A 10 -8.31 -10.88 7.50
CA VAL A 10 -8.65 -12.30 7.52
C VAL A 10 -7.43 -13.11 7.12
N ALA A 11 -7.08 -14.10 7.95
CA ALA A 11 -6.01 -15.04 7.64
C ALA A 11 -6.20 -15.66 6.24
N GLY A 12 -5.13 -15.64 5.44
CA GLY A 12 -5.11 -16.24 4.11
C GLY A 12 -5.72 -15.39 2.98
N ARG A 13 -6.37 -14.25 3.27
CA ARG A 13 -6.88 -13.34 2.22
C ARG A 13 -5.75 -12.80 1.35
N ALA A 14 -4.70 -12.26 1.97
CA ALA A 14 -3.52 -11.78 1.27
C ALA A 14 -2.93 -12.83 0.32
N ARG A 15 -2.85 -14.10 0.77
CA ARG A 15 -2.39 -15.22 -0.06
C ARG A 15 -3.31 -15.46 -1.26
N ALA A 16 -4.62 -15.42 -1.06
CA ALA A 16 -5.59 -15.59 -2.14
C ALA A 16 -5.50 -14.48 -3.18
N ILE A 17 -5.36 -13.22 -2.73
CA ILE A 17 -5.16 -12.05 -3.61
C ILE A 17 -3.87 -12.19 -4.39
N ASN A 18 -2.74 -12.52 -3.74
CA ASN A 18 -1.47 -12.72 -4.43
C ASN A 18 -1.55 -13.81 -5.50
N VAL A 19 -2.12 -14.97 -5.19
CA VAL A 19 -2.28 -16.05 -6.16
C VAL A 19 -3.15 -15.61 -7.35
N ARG A 20 -4.15 -14.75 -7.13
CA ARG A 20 -4.94 -14.16 -8.21
C ARG A 20 -4.09 -13.17 -9.04
N MET A 21 -3.43 -12.21 -8.41
CA MET A 21 -2.54 -11.23 -9.08
C MET A 21 -1.46 -11.91 -9.93
N TYR A 22 -0.82 -12.95 -9.41
CA TYR A 22 0.22 -13.68 -10.14
C TYR A 22 -0.34 -14.42 -11.36
N ARG A 23 -1.57 -14.94 -11.27
CA ARG A 23 -2.24 -15.57 -12.41
C ARG A 23 -2.59 -14.56 -13.48
N GLU A 24 -3.14 -13.41 -13.13
CA GLU A 24 -3.43 -12.34 -14.10
C GLU A 24 -2.15 -11.88 -14.80
N LEU A 25 -1.07 -11.66 -14.06
CA LEU A 25 0.23 -11.34 -14.64
C LEU A 25 0.71 -12.43 -15.60
N ALA A 26 0.60 -13.71 -15.21
CA ALA A 26 1.00 -14.82 -16.05
C ALA A 26 0.15 -14.94 -17.32
N ASP A 27 -1.15 -14.69 -17.21
CA ASP A 27 -2.08 -14.72 -18.35
C ASP A 27 -1.75 -13.59 -19.34
N SER A 28 -1.49 -12.37 -18.84
CA SER A 28 -1.04 -11.25 -19.67
C SER A 28 0.32 -11.49 -20.33
N LEU A 29 1.29 -12.03 -19.59
CA LEU A 29 2.61 -12.35 -20.14
C LEU A 29 2.55 -13.45 -21.21
N ARG A 30 1.71 -14.47 -21.03
CA ARG A 30 1.46 -15.48 -22.08
C ARG A 30 0.82 -14.86 -23.30
N TYR A 31 -0.20 -14.03 -23.11
CA TYR A 31 -0.86 -13.34 -24.22
C TYR A 31 0.12 -12.49 -25.03
N ILE A 32 0.99 -11.72 -24.36
CA ILE A 32 2.05 -10.95 -25.02
C ILE A 32 2.97 -11.89 -25.80
N GLY A 33 3.51 -12.94 -25.17
CA GLY A 33 4.40 -13.91 -25.82
C GLY A 33 3.78 -14.59 -27.05
N GLU A 34 2.51 -14.98 -26.98
CA GLU A 34 1.76 -15.57 -28.10
C GLU A 34 1.51 -14.56 -29.23
N THR A 35 1.31 -13.29 -28.89
CA THR A 35 0.99 -12.23 -29.86
C THR A 35 2.23 -11.76 -30.61
N VAL A 36 3.38 -11.64 -29.94
CA VAL A 36 4.64 -11.25 -30.61
C VAL A 36 5.21 -12.38 -31.47
N GLY A 37 4.93 -13.64 -31.14
CA GLY A 37 5.27 -14.82 -31.96
C GLY A 37 6.75 -14.85 -32.38
N ASP A 38 7.00 -15.27 -33.63
CA ASP A 38 8.34 -15.36 -34.23
C ASP A 38 8.93 -13.99 -34.64
N ASP A 39 8.16 -12.90 -34.55
CA ASP A 39 8.59 -11.56 -35.01
C ASP A 39 9.62 -10.93 -34.05
N VAL A 40 9.70 -11.42 -32.81
CA VAL A 40 10.59 -10.94 -31.77
C VAL A 40 11.37 -12.10 -31.17
N ALA A 41 12.69 -12.02 -31.16
CA ALA A 41 13.54 -13.04 -30.55
C ALA A 41 13.65 -12.81 -29.03
N PHE A 42 13.07 -13.70 -28.22
CA PHE A 42 13.21 -13.74 -26.75
C PHE A 42 13.22 -15.19 -26.26
N ASP A 43 13.55 -15.42 -24.99
CA ASP A 43 13.55 -16.78 -24.41
C ASP A 43 12.13 -17.24 -24.01
N GLU A 44 11.41 -17.83 -24.97
CA GLU A 44 10.07 -18.42 -24.75
C GLU A 44 10.05 -19.51 -23.66
N GLY A 45 11.15 -20.25 -23.51
CA GLY A 45 11.26 -21.31 -22.51
C GLY A 45 11.30 -20.74 -21.10
N ALA A 46 12.08 -19.68 -20.91
CA ALA A 46 12.14 -18.93 -19.67
C ALA A 46 10.81 -18.23 -19.36
N LEU A 47 10.15 -17.61 -20.35
CA LEU A 47 8.82 -17.00 -20.18
C LEU A 47 7.79 -18.02 -19.70
N ARG A 48 7.75 -19.20 -20.33
CA ARG A 48 6.84 -20.28 -19.93
C ARG A 48 7.10 -20.74 -18.50
N SER A 49 8.37 -20.91 -18.13
CA SER A 49 8.78 -21.31 -16.78
C SER A 49 8.35 -20.28 -15.73
N LEU A 50 8.54 -18.98 -16.02
CA LEU A 50 8.05 -17.90 -15.16
C LEU A 50 6.52 -17.95 -15.01
N CYS A 51 5.78 -18.10 -16.10
CA CYS A 51 4.32 -18.19 -16.06
C CYS A 51 3.80 -19.43 -15.30
N GLU A 52 4.51 -20.55 -15.34
CA GLU A 52 4.21 -21.74 -14.55
C GLU A 52 4.47 -21.50 -13.05
N ALA A 53 5.60 -20.86 -12.70
CA ALA A 53 5.93 -20.46 -11.33
C ALA A 53 4.85 -19.54 -10.74
N LEU A 54 4.46 -18.50 -11.46
CA LEU A 54 3.40 -17.56 -11.07
C LEU A 54 2.06 -18.27 -10.80
N VAL A 55 1.62 -19.16 -11.69
CA VAL A 55 0.37 -19.91 -11.53
C VAL A 55 0.41 -20.85 -10.31
N SER A 56 1.58 -21.39 -9.99
CA SER A 56 1.81 -22.23 -8.82
C SER A 56 1.76 -21.44 -7.50
N GLY A 57 1.80 -20.11 -7.57
CA GLY A 57 1.77 -19.20 -6.43
C GLY A 57 3.16 -18.86 -5.87
N GLU A 58 4.22 -19.12 -6.64
CA GLU A 58 5.57 -18.66 -6.31
C GLU A 58 5.64 -17.13 -6.43
N ALA A 59 6.23 -16.47 -5.42
CA ALA A 59 6.27 -15.02 -5.36
C ALA A 59 7.34 -14.48 -6.33
N PRO A 60 6.97 -13.71 -7.36
CA PRO A 60 7.96 -13.09 -8.23
C PRO A 60 8.72 -11.98 -7.48
N ASP A 61 9.88 -11.59 -7.99
CA ASP A 61 10.46 -10.29 -7.63
C ASP A 61 9.45 -9.18 -8.00
N PRO A 62 9.11 -8.23 -7.10
CA PRO A 62 8.21 -7.11 -7.39
C PRO A 62 8.58 -6.31 -8.64
N LEU A 63 9.85 -6.30 -9.05
CA LEU A 63 10.32 -5.69 -10.29
C LEU A 63 9.67 -6.32 -11.53
N VAL A 64 9.25 -7.60 -11.49
CA VAL A 64 8.54 -8.24 -12.61
C VAL A 64 7.26 -7.47 -12.96
N PHE A 65 6.49 -7.05 -11.96
CA PHE A 65 5.28 -6.24 -12.19
C PHE A 65 5.64 -4.89 -12.80
N ALA A 66 6.66 -4.21 -12.28
CA ALA A 66 7.03 -2.89 -12.76
C ALA A 66 7.53 -2.92 -14.21
N LEU A 67 8.34 -3.93 -14.55
CA LEU A 67 8.81 -4.13 -15.92
C LEU A 67 7.68 -4.57 -16.87
N TYR A 68 6.70 -5.34 -16.38
CA TYR A 68 5.52 -5.69 -17.17
C TYR A 68 4.73 -4.44 -17.60
N TYR A 69 4.51 -3.47 -16.71
CA TYR A 69 3.85 -2.22 -17.11
C TYR A 69 4.68 -1.41 -18.12
N GLN A 70 6.00 -1.33 -17.92
CA GLN A 70 6.87 -0.71 -18.93
C GLN A 70 6.82 -1.43 -20.28
N LEU A 71 6.71 -2.76 -20.28
CA LEU A 71 6.59 -3.55 -21.49
C LEU A 71 5.28 -3.22 -22.22
N VAL A 72 4.17 -3.12 -21.50
CA VAL A 72 2.89 -2.72 -22.08
C VAL A 72 2.97 -1.31 -22.70
N PHE A 73 3.62 -0.36 -22.03
CA PHE A 73 3.83 0.98 -22.60
C PHE A 73 4.73 0.96 -23.83
N ALA A 74 5.84 0.22 -23.80
CA ALA A 74 6.73 0.07 -24.95
C ALA A 74 6.01 -0.53 -26.17
N ILE A 75 5.14 -1.54 -25.94
CA ILE A 75 4.30 -2.12 -26.99
C ILE A 75 3.31 -1.09 -27.53
N ALA A 76 2.64 -0.32 -26.65
CA ALA A 76 1.69 0.72 -27.05
C ALA A 76 2.36 1.85 -27.86
N ASP A 77 3.60 2.18 -27.54
CA ASP A 77 4.43 3.18 -28.23
C ASP A 77 5.14 2.62 -29.48
N GLU A 78 4.89 1.35 -29.84
CA GLU A 78 5.52 0.63 -30.97
C GLU A 78 7.05 0.55 -30.86
N ASP A 79 7.63 0.64 -29.66
CA ASP A 79 9.07 0.48 -29.41
C ASP A 79 9.43 -1.00 -29.22
N ALA A 80 9.55 -1.70 -30.34
CA ALA A 80 9.88 -3.12 -30.36
C ALA A 80 11.21 -3.44 -29.66
N GLY A 81 12.22 -2.57 -29.78
CA GLY A 81 13.54 -2.79 -29.19
C GLY A 81 13.48 -2.80 -27.67
N LEU A 82 12.83 -1.79 -27.09
CA LEU A 82 12.61 -1.72 -25.66
C LEU A 82 11.73 -2.87 -25.15
N ALA A 83 10.71 -3.27 -25.92
CA ALA A 83 9.86 -4.40 -25.56
C ALA A 83 10.66 -5.73 -25.44
N VAL A 84 11.59 -5.99 -26.37
CA VAL A 84 12.48 -7.17 -26.28
C VAL A 84 13.35 -7.11 -25.03
N ASP A 85 14.02 -5.97 -24.82
CA ASP A 85 14.93 -5.78 -23.69
C ASP A 85 14.20 -5.98 -22.34
N LEU A 86 12.94 -5.51 -22.24
CA LEU A 86 12.12 -5.67 -21.05
C LEU A 86 11.67 -7.12 -20.84
N LEU A 87 11.29 -7.85 -21.91
CA LEU A 87 10.96 -9.27 -21.83
C LEU A 87 12.15 -10.10 -21.34
N ASP A 88 13.33 -9.89 -21.93
CA ASP A 88 14.56 -10.58 -21.53
C ASP A 88 14.90 -10.33 -20.05
N ARG A 89 14.71 -9.09 -19.59
CA ARG A 89 14.87 -8.75 -18.17
C ARG A 89 13.84 -9.44 -17.29
N ILE A 90 12.56 -9.42 -17.66
CA ILE A 90 11.48 -10.08 -16.92
C ILE A 90 11.79 -11.56 -16.70
N VAL A 91 12.17 -12.29 -17.75
CA VAL A 91 12.42 -13.73 -17.66
C VAL A 91 13.73 -14.09 -16.96
N SER A 92 14.64 -13.13 -16.83
CA SER A 92 15.90 -13.30 -16.07
C SER A 92 15.73 -13.17 -14.56
N LEU A 93 14.67 -12.50 -14.10
CA LEU A 93 14.44 -12.27 -12.68
C LEU A 93 14.09 -13.57 -11.95
N GLN A 94 14.62 -13.69 -10.72
CA GLN A 94 14.39 -14.85 -9.88
C GLN A 94 13.27 -14.57 -8.88
N PRO A 95 12.44 -15.58 -8.54
CA PRO A 95 11.42 -15.44 -7.51
C PRO A 95 12.03 -15.20 -6.12
N LEU A 96 11.25 -14.57 -5.25
CA LEU A 96 11.63 -14.35 -3.86
C LEU A 96 11.25 -15.55 -3.00
N ALA A 97 12.25 -16.23 -2.45
CA ALA A 97 12.05 -17.34 -1.52
C ALA A 97 11.45 -16.86 -0.18
N GLU A 98 11.91 -15.71 0.31
CA GLU A 98 11.48 -15.09 1.56
C GLU A 98 11.22 -13.59 1.36
N SER A 99 10.52 -12.97 2.31
CA SER A 99 10.39 -11.51 2.31
C SER A 99 11.72 -10.84 2.61
N GLU A 100 12.00 -9.72 1.95
CA GLU A 100 13.26 -9.01 2.09
C GLU A 100 13.09 -7.53 2.43
N ILE A 101 14.11 -6.97 3.08
CA ILE A 101 14.24 -5.53 3.32
C ILE A 101 15.41 -5.04 2.48
N ARG A 102 15.19 -4.00 1.68
CA ARG A 102 16.17 -3.42 0.75
C ARG A 102 16.30 -1.93 0.98
N ILE A 103 17.49 -1.39 0.80
CA ILE A 103 17.76 0.05 0.82
C ILE A 103 17.73 0.57 -0.61
N LEU A 104 16.93 1.61 -0.87
CA LEU A 104 16.93 2.29 -2.16
C LEU A 104 18.32 2.84 -2.47
N GLY A 105 18.78 2.70 -3.71
CA GLY A 105 20.14 3.02 -4.14
C GLY A 105 21.11 1.88 -3.86
N GLU A 106 21.44 1.66 -2.59
CA GLU A 106 22.49 0.72 -2.15
C GLU A 106 22.21 -0.73 -2.55
N ASP A 107 21.05 -1.29 -2.19
CA ASP A 107 20.75 -2.70 -2.43
C ASP A 107 20.12 -2.94 -3.81
N LEU A 108 19.40 -1.95 -4.34
CA LEU A 108 18.60 -2.09 -5.56
C LEU A 108 19.38 -1.71 -6.84
N GLY A 109 20.49 -0.98 -6.72
CA GLY A 109 21.19 -0.40 -7.85
C GLY A 109 20.46 0.79 -8.48
N MET A 110 21.16 1.55 -9.32
CA MET A 110 20.69 2.84 -9.82
C MET A 110 19.40 2.75 -10.64
N GLU A 111 19.33 1.80 -11.57
CA GLU A 111 18.22 1.71 -12.52
C GLU A 111 16.89 1.33 -11.83
N ARG A 112 16.90 0.26 -11.02
CA ARG A 112 15.73 -0.16 -10.24
C ARG A 112 15.30 0.94 -9.26
N SER A 113 16.27 1.60 -8.62
CA SER A 113 15.96 2.69 -7.68
C SER A 113 15.29 3.88 -8.38
N ALA A 114 15.76 4.27 -9.57
CA ALA A 114 15.15 5.34 -10.35
C ALA A 114 13.74 4.99 -10.82
N LEU A 115 13.50 3.73 -11.21
CA LEU A 115 12.16 3.26 -11.52
C LEU A 115 11.25 3.32 -10.30
N TYR A 116 11.71 2.79 -9.16
CA TYR A 116 10.91 2.72 -7.94
C TYR A 116 10.58 4.12 -7.41
N ALA A 117 11.55 5.03 -7.37
CA ALA A 117 11.33 6.42 -6.97
C ALA A 117 10.27 7.10 -7.85
N ARG A 118 10.38 6.96 -9.19
CA ARG A 118 9.42 7.53 -10.14
C ARG A 118 8.00 7.02 -9.93
N LEU A 119 7.83 5.72 -9.68
CA LEU A 119 6.52 5.11 -9.48
C LEU A 119 5.89 5.47 -8.14
N VAL A 120 6.70 5.66 -7.09
CA VAL A 120 6.20 6.15 -5.79
C VAL A 120 5.76 7.62 -5.88
N GLU A 121 6.40 8.41 -6.75
CA GLU A 121 6.03 9.80 -6.99
C GLU A 121 4.92 9.97 -8.05
N GLU A 122 4.54 8.88 -8.73
CA GLU A 122 3.56 8.94 -9.80
C GLU A 122 2.19 9.38 -9.25
N ASN A 123 1.54 10.33 -9.93
CA ASN A 123 0.24 10.90 -9.56
C ASN A 123 0.21 11.67 -8.23
N GLU A 124 1.37 11.98 -7.63
CA GLU A 124 1.44 12.89 -6.49
C GLU A 124 1.61 14.34 -6.95
N PRO A 125 0.77 15.27 -6.46
CA PRO A 125 0.78 16.65 -6.92
C PRO A 125 1.93 17.47 -6.34
N LEU A 126 2.58 16.97 -5.28
CA LEU A 126 3.74 17.57 -4.65
C LEU A 126 4.90 16.59 -4.71
N ARG A 127 6.10 17.10 -5.01
CA ARG A 127 7.29 16.26 -5.14
C ARG A 127 7.73 15.72 -3.78
N PHE A 128 7.91 14.41 -3.68
CA PHE A 128 8.49 13.77 -2.48
C PHE A 128 10.02 13.70 -2.49
N ASP A 129 10.63 13.75 -3.68
CA ASP A 129 12.07 13.65 -3.90
C ASP A 129 12.64 12.36 -3.30
N VAL A 130 12.05 11.22 -3.64
CA VAL A 130 12.38 9.90 -3.09
C VAL A 130 13.85 9.56 -3.38
N ALA A 131 14.62 9.37 -2.33
CA ALA A 131 16.07 9.23 -2.40
C ALA A 131 16.59 8.10 -1.50
N GLN A 132 17.88 7.75 -1.66
CA GLN A 132 18.55 6.84 -0.76
C GLN A 132 18.58 7.44 0.67
N PRO A 133 18.16 6.70 1.70
CA PRO A 133 18.22 7.20 3.07
C PRO A 133 19.66 7.23 3.59
N PRO A 134 19.98 8.09 4.56
CA PRO A 134 21.28 8.15 5.19
C PRO A 134 21.51 6.92 6.09
N GLU A 135 22.78 6.49 6.22
CA GLU A 135 23.15 5.24 6.90
C GLU A 135 22.73 5.19 8.38
N ASP A 136 22.74 6.33 9.07
CA ASP A 136 22.33 6.45 10.48
C ASP A 136 20.83 6.21 10.66
N ALA A 137 20.00 6.73 9.75
CA ALA A 137 18.56 6.44 9.71
C ALA A 137 18.31 4.94 9.47
N VAL A 138 19.05 4.31 8.55
CA VAL A 138 18.94 2.86 8.30
C VAL A 138 19.24 2.05 9.56
N ALA A 139 20.32 2.39 10.27
CA ALA A 139 20.73 1.70 11.49
C ALA A 139 19.67 1.82 12.59
N ALA A 140 19.07 3.00 12.77
CA ALA A 140 17.99 3.21 13.72
C ALA A 140 16.72 2.43 13.33
N PHE A 141 16.32 2.49 12.06
CA PHE A 141 15.10 1.85 11.58
C PHE A 141 15.13 0.33 11.66
N ARG A 142 16.30 -0.29 11.45
CA ARG A 142 16.50 -1.74 11.62
C ARG A 142 16.18 -2.23 13.05
N GLN A 143 16.20 -1.34 14.05
CA GLN A 143 15.79 -1.67 15.42
C GLN A 143 14.29 -1.48 15.65
N VAL A 144 13.68 -0.49 15.00
CA VAL A 144 12.26 -0.13 15.19
C VAL A 144 11.32 -1.08 14.45
N LEU A 145 11.64 -1.48 13.21
CA LEU A 145 10.77 -2.33 12.40
C LEU A 145 10.43 -3.68 13.06
N PRO A 146 11.39 -4.44 13.64
CA PRO A 146 11.05 -5.65 14.37
C PRO A 146 10.13 -5.40 15.57
N ALA A 147 10.32 -4.29 16.29
CA ALA A 147 9.49 -3.94 17.45
C ALA A 147 8.05 -3.57 17.03
N ALA A 148 7.88 -2.85 15.93
CA ALA A 148 6.57 -2.53 15.36
C ALA A 148 5.86 -3.80 14.87
N MET A 149 6.55 -4.68 14.13
CA MET A 149 5.96 -5.94 13.67
C MET A 149 5.59 -6.87 14.82
N GLN A 150 6.40 -6.96 15.88
CA GLN A 150 6.06 -7.71 17.09
C GLN A 150 4.83 -7.15 17.78
N LEU A 151 4.70 -5.82 17.83
CA LEU A 151 3.55 -5.14 18.40
C LEU A 151 2.27 -5.47 17.62
N VAL A 152 2.31 -5.41 16.28
CA VAL A 152 1.18 -5.79 15.42
C VAL A 152 0.85 -7.27 15.56
N GLU A 153 1.85 -8.16 15.60
CA GLU A 153 1.63 -9.60 15.74
C GLU A 153 0.95 -9.98 17.06
N ALA A 154 1.32 -9.31 18.15
CA ALA A 154 0.74 -9.56 19.46
C ALA A 154 -0.69 -9.01 19.60
N ALA A 155 -0.98 -7.83 19.05
CA ALA A 155 -2.30 -7.19 19.18
C ALA A 155 -3.29 -7.57 18.07
N ALA A 156 -2.79 -7.88 16.87
CA ALA A 156 -3.57 -8.08 15.65
C ALA A 156 -2.92 -9.14 14.73
N PRO A 157 -2.88 -10.42 15.12
CA PRO A 157 -2.18 -11.47 14.38
C PRO A 157 -2.69 -11.65 12.93
N ASP A 158 -3.98 -11.46 12.69
CA ASP A 158 -4.55 -11.53 11.33
C ASP A 158 -4.04 -10.38 10.45
N LEU A 159 -3.85 -9.18 11.00
CA LEU A 159 -3.23 -8.06 10.27
C LEU A 159 -1.75 -8.35 10.01
N ALA A 160 -1.01 -8.87 11.00
CA ALA A 160 0.38 -9.27 10.80
C ALA A 160 0.52 -10.33 9.68
N SER A 161 -0.41 -11.29 9.60
CA SER A 161 -0.47 -12.26 8.51
C SER A 161 -0.81 -11.60 7.17
N GLU A 162 -1.66 -10.59 7.16
CA GLU A 162 -2.02 -9.84 5.94
C GLU A 162 -0.83 -9.00 5.43
N ILE A 163 -0.14 -8.28 6.32
CA ILE A 163 1.10 -7.55 6.03
C ILE A 163 2.15 -8.49 5.44
N ARG A 164 2.48 -9.60 6.12
CA ARG A 164 3.48 -10.57 5.62
C ARG A 164 3.07 -11.23 4.30
N GLY A 165 1.76 -11.35 4.06
CA GLY A 165 1.24 -11.87 2.81
C GLY A 165 1.44 -10.86 1.68
N LEU A 166 1.05 -9.60 1.88
CA LEU A 166 1.06 -8.58 0.83
C LEU A 166 2.42 -7.90 0.66
N ALA A 167 3.25 -7.77 1.69
CA ALA A 167 4.56 -7.13 1.63
C ALA A 167 5.67 -8.20 1.53
N ARG A 168 6.14 -8.47 0.31
CA ARG A 168 7.29 -9.36 0.07
C ARG A 168 8.61 -8.60 0.04
N GLN A 169 8.57 -7.32 -0.31
CA GLN A 169 9.73 -6.45 -0.26
C GLN A 169 9.37 -5.17 0.50
N ILE A 170 10.19 -4.82 1.48
CA ILE A 170 10.13 -3.51 2.13
C ILE A 170 11.35 -2.73 1.67
N VAL A 171 11.12 -1.62 0.97
CA VAL A 171 12.17 -0.73 0.48
C VAL A 171 12.28 0.47 1.42
N LEU A 172 13.44 0.61 2.04
CA LEU A 172 13.77 1.74 2.90
C LEU A 172 14.17 2.92 2.02
N VAL A 173 13.45 4.03 2.17
CA VAL A 173 13.67 5.25 1.39
C VAL A 173 13.91 6.44 2.32
N GLY A 174 14.53 7.47 1.79
CA GLY A 174 14.55 8.80 2.35
C GLY A 174 13.97 9.80 1.35
N GLN A 175 14.16 11.07 1.67
CA GLN A 175 13.83 12.23 0.88
C GLN A 175 15.10 13.04 0.62
N GLY A 176 15.22 13.52 -0.61
CA GLY A 176 16.25 14.43 -1.03
C GLY A 176 15.92 15.88 -0.64
N PRO A 177 16.81 16.82 -0.98
CA PRO A 177 16.70 18.22 -0.58
C PRO A 177 15.62 19.01 -1.36
N GLU A 178 15.05 18.45 -2.43
CA GLU A 178 14.08 19.13 -3.30
C GLU A 178 12.62 18.72 -3.02
N HIS A 179 12.35 18.05 -1.87
CA HIS A 179 11.00 17.65 -1.50
C HIS A 179 10.11 18.86 -1.19
N GLU A 180 8.87 18.80 -1.65
CA GLU A 180 7.80 19.77 -1.42
C GLU A 180 6.78 19.27 -0.38
N ALA A 181 6.74 17.95 -0.16
CA ALA A 181 5.89 17.30 0.81
C ALA A 181 6.62 16.15 1.52
N ILE A 182 6.09 15.77 2.68
CA ILE A 182 6.58 14.65 3.48
C ILE A 182 5.60 13.49 3.31
N PHE A 183 6.13 12.29 3.11
CA PHE A 183 5.38 11.04 3.12
C PHE A 183 5.97 10.07 4.15
N ASP A 184 5.14 9.19 4.70
CA ASP A 184 5.56 8.19 5.68
C ASP A 184 5.82 6.82 5.03
N GLY A 185 5.05 6.48 4.02
CA GLY A 185 5.21 5.28 3.22
C GLY A 185 4.59 5.41 1.84
N GLY A 186 4.75 4.37 1.03
CA GLY A 186 4.11 4.28 -0.27
C GLY A 186 3.92 2.83 -0.70
N SER A 187 2.92 2.61 -1.53
CA SER A 187 2.61 1.36 -2.21
C SER A 187 2.01 1.67 -3.56
N HIS A 188 2.30 0.84 -4.57
CA HIS A 188 1.87 1.11 -5.94
C HIS A 188 1.46 -0.18 -6.64
N PHE A 189 0.34 -0.18 -7.35
CA PHE A 189 -0.17 -1.36 -8.04
C PHE A 189 0.82 -1.90 -9.10
N GLN A 190 1.61 -1.01 -9.72
CA GLN A 190 2.64 -1.41 -10.69
C GLN A 190 3.86 -2.07 -10.05
N ILE A 191 4.06 -1.97 -8.73
CA ILE A 191 5.15 -2.66 -8.01
C ILE A 191 4.52 -3.55 -6.94
N TRP A 192 3.65 -4.46 -7.38
CA TRP A 192 2.92 -5.37 -6.50
C TRP A 192 3.87 -6.13 -5.56
N ASN A 193 3.46 -6.24 -4.29
CA ASN A 193 4.22 -6.78 -3.17
C ASN A 193 5.44 -5.98 -2.67
N ALA A 194 5.68 -4.76 -3.16
CA ALA A 194 6.63 -3.83 -2.56
C ALA A 194 5.93 -2.76 -1.70
N LEU A 195 6.47 -2.51 -0.51
CA LEU A 195 6.15 -1.34 0.31
C LEU A 195 7.37 -0.44 0.43
N PHE A 196 7.15 0.86 0.40
CA PHE A 196 8.18 1.88 0.58
C PHE A 196 7.97 2.53 1.93
N LEU A 197 9.02 2.63 2.75
CA LEU A 197 8.95 3.24 4.08
C LEU A 197 9.97 4.37 4.16
N ASN A 198 9.50 5.59 4.42
CA ASN A 198 10.38 6.72 4.63
C ASN A 198 10.98 6.65 6.03
N ILE A 199 12.27 6.35 6.10
CA ILE A 199 12.97 6.07 7.36
C ILE A 199 13.73 7.26 7.94
N GLN A 200 13.78 8.39 7.23
CA GLN A 200 14.46 9.59 7.71
C GLN A 200 13.71 10.29 8.85
N ARG A 201 12.44 9.93 9.06
CA ARG A 201 11.67 10.41 10.20
C ARG A 201 11.85 9.47 11.40
N PRO A 202 11.94 10.02 12.62
CA PRO A 202 11.88 9.20 13.81
C PRO A 202 10.49 8.57 13.90
N HIS A 203 10.44 7.26 13.79
CA HIS A 203 9.23 6.49 14.03
C HIS A 203 9.30 5.84 15.39
N SER A 204 8.27 6.04 16.22
CA SER A 204 8.01 5.11 17.31
C SER A 204 7.56 3.77 16.72
N ARG A 205 7.56 2.70 17.53
CA ARG A 205 6.99 1.42 17.07
C ARG A 205 5.47 1.49 16.84
N VAL A 206 4.76 2.42 17.48
CA VAL A 206 3.31 2.65 17.28
C VAL A 206 3.08 3.34 15.95
N ALA A 207 3.77 4.46 15.68
CA ALA A 207 3.71 5.17 14.40
C ALA A 207 4.07 4.25 13.24
N LEU A 208 5.14 3.45 13.37
CA LEU A 208 5.51 2.51 12.31
C LEU A 208 4.47 1.39 12.12
N ALA A 209 3.85 0.89 13.20
CA ALA A 209 2.77 -0.08 13.10
C ALA A 209 1.56 0.49 12.34
N GLU A 210 1.24 1.77 12.56
CA GLU A 210 0.22 2.51 11.82
C GLU A 210 0.56 2.62 10.33
N VAL A 211 1.79 3.05 9.99
CA VAL A 211 2.25 3.15 8.59
C VAL A 211 2.19 1.78 7.89
N LEU A 212 2.55 0.70 8.56
CA LEU A 212 2.44 -0.64 7.99
C LEU A 212 0.97 -1.04 7.71
N ALA A 213 0.05 -0.67 8.62
CA ALA A 213 -1.37 -0.87 8.40
C ALA A 213 -1.90 -0.02 7.25
N HIS A 214 -1.40 1.21 7.12
CA HIS A 214 -1.72 2.15 6.05
C HIS A 214 -1.37 1.57 4.68
N GLU A 215 -0.09 1.28 4.46
CA GLU A 215 0.40 0.84 3.14
C GLU A 215 -0.12 -0.54 2.76
N THR A 216 -0.32 -1.41 3.74
CA THR A 216 -0.92 -2.73 3.50
C THR A 216 -2.40 -2.60 3.13
N ALA A 217 -3.12 -1.61 3.68
CA ALA A 217 -4.51 -1.34 3.31
C ALA A 217 -4.62 -0.80 1.86
N HIS A 218 -3.70 0.06 1.41
CA HIS A 218 -3.61 0.43 -0.01
C HIS A 218 -3.33 -0.78 -0.90
N SER A 219 -2.34 -1.60 -0.55
CA SER A 219 -2.04 -2.84 -1.27
C SER A 219 -3.24 -3.79 -1.34
N LEU A 220 -4.01 -3.87 -0.25
CA LEU A 220 -5.23 -4.65 -0.20
C LEU A 220 -6.29 -4.11 -1.18
N LEU A 221 -6.50 -2.79 -1.24
CA LEU A 221 -7.42 -2.16 -2.19
C LEU A 221 -7.00 -2.40 -3.64
N PHE A 222 -5.73 -2.22 -3.97
CA PHE A 222 -5.21 -2.58 -5.31
C PHE A 222 -5.51 -4.04 -5.67
N GLY A 223 -5.40 -4.95 -4.69
CA GLY A 223 -5.75 -6.36 -4.86
C GLY A 223 -7.25 -6.64 -5.04
N PHE A 224 -8.13 -5.72 -4.66
CA PHE A 224 -9.55 -5.79 -4.98
C PHE A 224 -9.87 -5.20 -6.35
N CYS A 225 -8.96 -4.42 -6.93
CA CYS A 225 -9.12 -3.82 -8.26
C CYS A 225 -8.81 -4.78 -9.44
N ILE A 226 -8.71 -6.08 -9.18
CA ILE A 226 -8.30 -7.07 -10.20
C ILE A 226 -9.32 -7.16 -11.34
N ASP A 227 -10.60 -7.23 -11.00
CA ASP A 227 -11.67 -7.45 -11.97
C ASP A 227 -12.37 -6.13 -12.38
N GLU A 228 -12.37 -5.13 -11.50
CA GLU A 228 -12.99 -3.81 -11.74
C GLU A 228 -12.37 -2.73 -10.84
N ALA A 229 -12.49 -1.45 -11.23
CA ALA A 229 -12.15 -0.33 -10.35
C ALA A 229 -13.11 -0.26 -9.14
N LEU A 230 -12.73 0.42 -8.06
CA LEU A 230 -13.60 0.62 -6.88
C LEU A 230 -14.56 1.80 -7.06
N THR A 231 -14.13 2.80 -7.84
CA THR A 231 -14.92 3.97 -8.21
C THR A 231 -15.01 4.09 -9.73
N LEU A 232 -16.15 4.56 -10.22
CA LEU A 232 -16.46 4.81 -11.62
C LEU A 232 -16.55 6.31 -11.92
N ASN A 233 -16.14 7.15 -10.97
CA ASN A 233 -16.01 8.58 -11.18
C ASN A 233 -14.98 8.85 -12.28
N ASP A 234 -15.17 9.94 -13.01
CA ASP A 234 -14.20 10.40 -14.00
C ASP A 234 -12.87 10.78 -13.32
N GLU A 235 -11.74 10.30 -13.86
CA GLU A 235 -10.41 10.47 -13.27
C GLU A 235 -9.98 11.94 -13.23
N ASP A 236 -10.49 12.77 -14.15
CA ASP A 236 -10.26 14.21 -14.20
C ASP A 236 -11.15 15.02 -13.23
N SER A 237 -12.15 14.38 -12.61
CA SER A 237 -13.06 15.04 -11.67
C SER A 237 -12.45 15.12 -10.27
N ASN A 238 -12.14 16.35 -9.85
CA ASN A 238 -11.59 16.62 -8.53
C ASN A 238 -12.64 17.12 -7.53
N TYR A 239 -12.55 16.60 -6.31
CA TYR A 239 -13.44 16.93 -5.20
C TYR A 239 -12.65 17.56 -4.06
N SER A 240 -13.29 18.46 -3.32
CA SER A 240 -12.68 19.01 -2.12
C SER A 240 -12.52 17.90 -1.09
N SER A 241 -11.29 17.59 -0.73
CA SER A 241 -10.99 16.67 0.36
C SER A 241 -10.79 17.48 1.64
N PRO A 242 -11.44 17.14 2.76
CA PRO A 242 -11.13 17.75 4.05
C PRO A 242 -9.73 17.36 4.57
N LEU A 243 -9.11 16.33 3.99
CA LEU A 243 -7.83 15.76 4.43
C LEU A 243 -6.60 16.46 3.82
N ARG A 244 -6.79 17.22 2.73
CA ARG A 244 -5.73 17.92 1.99
C ARG A 244 -6.24 19.27 1.51
N HIS A 245 -5.33 20.21 1.29
CA HIS A 245 -5.72 21.52 0.75
C HIS A 245 -5.99 21.49 -0.76
N ASP A 246 -5.43 20.52 -1.48
CA ASP A 246 -5.64 20.31 -2.91
C ASP A 246 -6.85 19.38 -3.18
N PRO A 247 -7.69 19.70 -4.17
CA PRO A 247 -8.73 18.80 -4.66
C PRO A 247 -8.14 17.48 -5.18
N ARG A 248 -8.86 16.36 -4.95
CA ARG A 248 -8.39 15.01 -5.30
C ARG A 248 -9.42 14.26 -6.16
N PRO A 249 -8.98 13.32 -7.01
CA PRO A 249 -9.88 12.40 -7.68
C PRO A 249 -10.59 11.52 -6.65
N MET A 250 -11.78 11.02 -6.99
CA MET A 250 -12.59 10.21 -6.07
C MET A 250 -11.85 8.94 -5.61
N ASP A 251 -11.06 8.31 -6.49
CA ASP A 251 -10.27 7.12 -6.15
C ASP A 251 -9.33 7.38 -4.95
N GLY A 252 -8.61 8.51 -4.98
CA GLY A 252 -7.74 8.92 -3.88
C GLY A 252 -8.50 9.19 -2.57
N ILE A 253 -9.69 9.77 -2.64
CA ILE A 253 -10.54 10.02 -1.47
C ILE A 253 -11.11 8.71 -0.91
N TYR A 254 -11.55 7.81 -1.78
CA TYR A 254 -12.02 6.48 -1.41
C TYR A 254 -10.92 5.69 -0.68
N HIS A 255 -9.72 5.67 -1.27
CA HIS A 255 -8.55 5.00 -0.69
C HIS A 255 -8.21 5.57 0.69
N ALA A 256 -8.04 6.89 0.80
CA ALA A 256 -7.74 7.54 2.09
C ALA A 256 -8.80 7.22 3.15
N THR A 257 -10.09 7.26 2.79
CA THR A 257 -11.20 6.94 3.68
C THR A 257 -11.09 5.51 4.21
N PHE A 258 -10.98 4.52 3.33
CA PHE A 258 -10.90 3.12 3.75
C PHE A 258 -9.66 2.84 4.61
N VAL A 259 -8.53 3.44 4.24
CA VAL A 259 -7.26 3.30 4.97
C VAL A 259 -7.34 3.91 6.37
N SER A 260 -8.01 5.06 6.54
CA SER A 260 -8.24 5.64 7.87
C SER A 260 -9.00 4.68 8.80
N ALA A 261 -10.05 4.00 8.31
CA ALA A 261 -10.72 2.99 9.12
C ALA A 261 -9.78 1.82 9.52
N ARG A 262 -8.85 1.44 8.63
CA ARG A 262 -7.89 0.35 8.87
C ARG A 262 -6.82 0.71 9.90
N MET A 263 -6.34 1.96 9.88
CA MET A 263 -5.43 2.47 10.90
C MET A 263 -6.14 2.58 12.26
N HIS A 264 -7.36 3.14 12.29
CA HIS A 264 -8.22 3.17 13.48
C HIS A 264 -8.42 1.75 14.06
N TRP A 265 -8.68 0.76 13.21
CA TRP A 265 -8.86 -0.64 13.61
C TRP A 265 -7.64 -1.24 14.32
N LEU A 266 -6.44 -0.88 13.88
CA LEU A 266 -5.21 -1.32 14.54
C LEU A 266 -5.02 -0.58 15.87
N MET A 267 -5.17 0.76 15.90
CA MET A 267 -4.99 1.55 17.12
C MET A 267 -5.93 1.07 18.24
N GLU A 268 -7.19 0.75 17.92
CA GLU A 268 -8.16 0.20 18.87
C GLU A 268 -7.66 -1.10 19.52
N ARG A 269 -7.08 -2.00 18.71
CA ARG A 269 -6.48 -3.25 19.21
C ARG A 269 -5.25 -3.03 20.05
N LEU A 270 -4.38 -2.12 19.65
CA LEU A 270 -3.19 -1.80 20.44
C LEU A 270 -3.60 -1.27 21.82
N LEU A 271 -4.57 -0.36 21.87
CA LEU A 271 -5.09 0.23 23.10
C LEU A 271 -5.78 -0.79 24.02
N ALA A 272 -6.38 -1.84 23.45
CA ALA A 272 -6.99 -2.95 24.19
C ALA A 272 -5.97 -3.90 24.83
N THR A 273 -4.66 -3.73 24.59
CA THR A 273 -3.59 -4.50 25.20
C THR A 273 -2.85 -3.75 26.31
N ASP A 274 -2.09 -4.50 27.11
CA ASP A 274 -1.13 -3.98 28.09
C ASP A 274 0.30 -3.86 27.50
N LEU A 275 0.43 -3.86 26.17
CA LEU A 275 1.73 -3.84 25.49
C LEU A 275 2.35 -2.44 25.37
N LEU A 276 1.53 -1.40 25.49
CA LEU A 276 1.92 0.00 25.35
C LEU A 276 2.26 0.61 26.71
N ASP A 277 3.35 1.37 26.75
CA ASP A 277 3.60 2.28 27.86
C ASP A 277 2.67 3.51 27.82
N ASP A 278 2.77 4.39 28.82
CA ASP A 278 1.87 5.56 28.93
C ASP A 278 2.02 6.53 27.75
N HIS A 279 3.23 6.69 27.20
CA HIS A 279 3.49 7.59 26.07
C HIS A 279 2.94 6.98 24.77
N GLU A 280 3.23 5.70 24.53
CA GLU A 280 2.74 4.95 23.38
C GLU A 280 1.21 4.83 23.37
N ARG A 281 0.60 4.70 24.56
CA ARG A 281 -0.85 4.68 24.70
C ARG A 281 -1.47 6.02 24.33
N GLU A 282 -0.84 7.13 24.70
CA GLU A 282 -1.30 8.46 24.30
C GLU A 282 -1.14 8.69 22.80
N GLU A 283 0.01 8.30 22.24
CA GLU A 283 0.26 8.32 20.79
C GLU A 283 -0.81 7.53 20.02
N ALA A 284 -1.14 6.31 20.47
CA ALA A 284 -2.17 5.49 19.86
C ALA A 284 -3.58 6.09 19.99
N ARG A 285 -3.91 6.80 21.08
CA ARG A 285 -5.20 7.51 21.22
C ARG A 285 -5.31 8.69 20.26
N ILE A 286 -4.26 9.48 20.13
CA ILE A 286 -4.21 10.62 19.21
C ILE A 286 -4.38 10.11 17.77
N ALA A 287 -3.66 9.04 17.40
CA ALA A 287 -3.78 8.40 16.10
C ALA A 287 -5.21 7.87 15.86
N LEU A 288 -5.78 7.15 16.83
CA LEU A 288 -7.15 6.62 16.77
C LEU A 288 -8.18 7.73 16.47
N GLU A 289 -8.14 8.84 17.20
CA GLU A 289 -9.12 9.93 17.01
C GLU A 289 -8.92 10.63 15.67
N ARG A 290 -7.67 10.93 15.29
CA ARG A 290 -7.34 11.50 13.98
C ARG A 290 -7.87 10.62 12.85
N ASP A 291 -7.70 9.32 12.95
CA ASP A 291 -8.17 8.39 11.91
C ASP A 291 -9.69 8.32 11.83
N ARG A 292 -10.39 8.46 12.97
CA ARG A 292 -11.85 8.57 13.00
C ARG A 292 -12.31 9.85 12.30
N GLU A 293 -11.73 10.99 12.65
CA GLU A 293 -12.02 12.27 11.99
C GLU A 293 -11.78 12.17 10.48
N ASN A 294 -10.65 11.60 10.08
CA ASN A 294 -10.30 11.43 8.68
C ASN A 294 -11.28 10.53 7.93
N PHE A 295 -11.68 9.41 8.55
CA PHE A 295 -12.68 8.51 7.99
C PHE A 295 -14.02 9.21 7.77
N GLU A 296 -14.57 9.87 8.80
CA GLU A 296 -15.89 10.51 8.68
C GLU A 296 -15.88 11.62 7.63
N ALA A 297 -14.81 12.40 7.57
CA ALA A 297 -14.65 13.49 6.63
C ALA A 297 -14.53 12.96 5.18
N GLY A 298 -13.74 11.93 4.93
CA GLY A 298 -13.63 11.28 3.63
C GLY A 298 -14.91 10.54 3.22
N HIS A 299 -15.52 9.80 4.14
CA HIS A 299 -16.76 9.06 3.91
C HIS A 299 -17.92 9.99 3.55
N ALA A 300 -18.00 11.19 4.14
CA ALA A 300 -19.01 12.18 3.75
C ALA A 300 -18.91 12.57 2.26
N VAL A 301 -17.68 12.78 1.76
CA VAL A 301 -17.43 13.09 0.35
C VAL A 301 -17.76 11.91 -0.56
N VAL A 302 -17.35 10.69 -0.17
CA VAL A 302 -17.68 9.46 -0.93
C VAL A 302 -19.19 9.23 -0.96
N ALA A 303 -19.90 9.46 0.14
CA ALA A 303 -21.35 9.30 0.20
C ALA A 303 -22.10 10.34 -0.64
N GLU A 304 -21.57 11.56 -0.75
CA GLU A 304 -22.18 12.63 -1.54
C GLU A 304 -21.91 12.49 -3.05
N HIS A 305 -20.69 12.10 -3.42
CA HIS A 305 -20.22 12.20 -4.81
C HIS A 305 -19.72 10.87 -5.42
N GLY A 306 -19.55 9.83 -4.62
CA GLY A 306 -18.99 8.55 -5.07
C GLY A 306 -19.94 7.80 -6.00
N VAL A 307 -19.42 7.37 -7.15
CA VAL A 307 -20.07 6.43 -8.06
C VAL A 307 -19.31 5.12 -7.91
N LEU A 308 -19.75 4.27 -6.99
CA LEU A 308 -18.99 3.06 -6.63
C LEU A 308 -19.40 1.86 -7.50
N THR A 309 -18.46 0.96 -7.76
CA THR A 309 -18.79 -0.39 -8.24
C THR A 309 -19.45 -1.22 -7.14
N GLU A 310 -19.90 -2.43 -7.47
CA GLU A 310 -20.43 -3.34 -6.46
C GLU A 310 -19.35 -3.69 -5.42
N THR A 311 -18.14 -4.00 -5.87
CA THR A 311 -17.00 -4.28 -4.98
C THR A 311 -16.66 -3.07 -4.11
N GLY A 312 -16.56 -1.87 -4.70
CA GLY A 312 -16.31 -0.63 -3.97
C GLY A 312 -17.37 -0.33 -2.90
N ALA A 313 -18.66 -0.48 -3.24
CA ALA A 313 -19.75 -0.26 -2.30
C ALA A 313 -19.72 -1.25 -1.12
N GLN A 314 -19.44 -2.53 -1.37
CA GLN A 314 -19.37 -3.55 -0.32
C GLN A 314 -18.20 -3.29 0.66
N LEU A 315 -17.03 -2.94 0.14
CA LEU A 315 -15.85 -2.63 0.95
C LEU A 315 -16.07 -1.38 1.82
N MET A 316 -16.57 -0.30 1.23
CA MET A 316 -16.85 0.94 1.97
C MET A 316 -17.96 0.73 3.01
N SER A 317 -19.00 -0.03 2.68
CA SER A 317 -20.05 -0.39 3.65
C SER A 317 -19.50 -1.21 4.82
N GLY A 318 -18.58 -2.14 4.55
CA GLY A 318 -17.88 -2.91 5.59
C GLY A 318 -17.05 -2.02 6.51
N ALA A 319 -16.32 -1.05 5.96
CA ALA A 319 -15.55 -0.07 6.73
C ALA A 319 -16.47 0.81 7.58
N ARG A 320 -17.57 1.33 7.00
CA ARG A 320 -18.56 2.12 7.73
C ARG A 320 -19.19 1.35 8.88
N ALA A 321 -19.63 0.11 8.63
CA ALA A 321 -20.23 -0.73 9.67
C ALA A 321 -19.27 -1.00 10.83
N TYR A 322 -17.96 -1.12 10.55
CA TYR A 322 -16.95 -1.17 11.59
C TYR A 322 -16.88 0.15 12.38
N MET A 323 -16.75 1.30 11.70
CA MET A 323 -16.57 2.60 12.35
C MET A 323 -17.77 3.00 13.22
N ASP A 324 -19.00 2.64 12.80
CA ASP A 324 -20.25 2.83 13.56
C ASP A 324 -20.30 1.98 14.84
N ALA A 325 -19.72 0.77 14.80
CA ALA A 325 -19.68 -0.14 15.95
C ALA A 325 -18.47 0.13 16.87
N ALA A 326 -17.44 0.80 16.36
CA ALA A 326 -16.23 1.08 17.11
C ALA A 326 -16.53 2.08 18.24
N PRO A 327 -16.04 1.83 19.46
CA PRO A 327 -16.31 2.70 20.60
C PRO A 327 -15.83 4.12 20.29
N GLY A 328 -16.74 5.10 20.35
CA GLY A 328 -16.36 6.51 20.42
C GLY A 328 -16.03 6.85 21.86
N GLU A 329 -15.03 7.70 22.09
CA GLU A 329 -14.90 8.33 23.40
C GLU A 329 -16.22 9.06 23.70
N ALA A 330 -16.86 8.72 24.81
CA ALA A 330 -17.90 9.58 25.34
C ALA A 330 -17.21 10.92 25.62
N VAL A 331 -17.54 11.95 24.85
CA VAL A 331 -17.15 13.33 25.12
C VAL A 331 -17.47 13.59 26.58
N VAL A 332 -16.46 13.61 27.43
CA VAL A 332 -16.63 14.01 28.82
C VAL A 332 -16.94 15.50 28.73
N PRO A 333 -18.17 15.96 29.06
CA PRO A 333 -18.45 17.38 29.03
C PRO A 333 -17.46 18.08 29.96
N GLU A 334 -16.76 19.08 29.43
CA GLU A 334 -15.88 19.94 30.22
C GLU A 334 -16.62 20.35 31.50
N PRO A 335 -16.00 20.24 32.69
CA PRO A 335 -16.61 20.74 33.89
C PRO A 335 -16.78 22.26 33.74
N ASP A 336 -18.05 22.67 33.74
CA ASP A 336 -18.54 24.03 33.67
C ASP A 336 -17.65 25.00 34.48
N ARG A 337 -16.76 25.72 33.77
CA ARG A 337 -15.99 26.84 34.35
C ARG A 337 -16.91 28.05 34.50
N ALA A 338 -17.93 27.91 35.35
CA ALA A 338 -18.77 29.00 35.78
C ALA A 338 -19.09 28.86 37.28
N LYS A 339 -18.20 29.38 38.11
CA LYS A 339 -18.48 30.28 39.27
C LYS A 339 -17.28 30.33 40.21
N ALA A 340 -16.44 31.35 40.03
CA ALA A 340 -15.67 31.94 41.11
C ALA A 340 -15.66 33.45 40.91
N THR A 341 -16.83 34.07 41.11
CA THR A 341 -16.92 35.46 41.56
C THR A 341 -17.01 35.44 43.07
N SER A 342 -15.94 35.87 43.73
CA SER A 342 -15.96 36.65 44.98
C SER A 342 -14.60 37.30 45.17
#